data_AF-A0A7X0RVT4-F1
#
_entry.id   AF-A0A7X0RVT4-F1
#
_cell.length_a   1.000
_cell.length_b   1.000
_cell.length_c   1.000
_cell.angle_alpha   90.00
_cell.angle_beta   90.00
_cell.angle_gamma   90.00
#
_symmetry.space_group_name_H-M   'P 1'
#
loop_
_entity.id
_entity.type
_entity.pdbx_description
1 polymer ?
#
loop_
_entity_poly.entity_id
_entity_poly.type
_entity_poly.pdbx_seq_one_letter_code
_entity_poly.pdbx_strand_id
1 'polypeptide(L)'
;MTRLTSGTITNLTQELLQTGLIRESETSSGSVGRKRVMLKLRTDRYMIIGLDIGRTSFEVVLADLAGRIIKSVEGNTVGIGQPEKILDLIAPHVRSMGRYASSRGTPVIGLGVSIPGPMDRKSGQLLSPPNFPGWESYPITSTLEKKFGLRVFVEDDARASALAER
;
A
#
# COMPACT_ATOMS: atom_id res chain seq x y z
N MET A 1 -19.66 8.57 -16.01
CA MET A 1 -20.46 8.94 -14.83
C MET A 1 -20.97 7.68 -14.15
N THR A 2 -21.06 7.67 -12.81
CA THR A 2 -21.22 6.48 -11.96
C THR A 2 -22.55 5.72 -12.08
N ARG A 3 -23.49 6.16 -12.94
CA ARG A 3 -24.87 5.60 -13.08
C ARG A 3 -25.69 5.58 -11.78
N LEU A 4 -25.32 6.40 -10.79
CA LEU A 4 -26.02 6.51 -9.50
C LEU A 4 -27.01 7.68 -9.49
N THR A 5 -28.06 7.56 -8.67
CA THR A 5 -28.98 8.68 -8.42
C THR A 5 -28.30 9.78 -7.61
N SER A 6 -28.77 11.01 -7.72
CA SER A 6 -28.29 12.15 -6.94
C SER A 6 -28.44 11.94 -5.42
N GLY A 7 -29.50 11.25 -4.98
CA GLY A 7 -29.69 10.85 -3.58
C GLY A 7 -28.63 9.86 -3.12
N THR A 8 -28.33 8.83 -3.91
CA THR A 8 -27.28 7.85 -3.62
C THR A 8 -25.90 8.49 -3.57
N ILE A 9 -25.61 9.40 -4.51
CA ILE A 9 -24.35 10.15 -4.52
C ILE A 9 -24.21 10.99 -3.25
N THR A 10 -25.30 11.65 -2.81
CA THR A 10 -25.28 12.47 -1.57
C THR A 10 -25.00 11.62 -0.34
N ASN A 11 -25.65 10.46 -0.21
CA ASN A 11 -25.45 9.59 0.94
C ASN A 11 -24.00 9.04 0.99
N LEU A 12 -23.47 8.59 -0.16
CA LEU A 12 -22.09 8.10 -0.25
C LEU A 12 -21.06 9.20 0.02
N THR A 13 -21.26 10.41 -0.50
CA THR A 13 -20.32 11.51 -0.25
C THR A 13 -20.36 11.97 1.20
N GLN A 14 -21.54 11.96 1.84
CA GLN A 14 -21.64 12.24 3.28
C GLN A 14 -20.92 11.18 4.11
N GLU A 15 -21.02 9.90 3.77
CA GLU A 15 -20.28 8.83 4.44
C GLU A 15 -18.75 8.99 4.28
N LEU A 16 -18.29 9.31 3.07
CA LEU A 16 -16.87 9.57 2.79
C LEU A 16 -16.35 10.86 3.49
N LEU A 17 -17.19 11.88 3.66
CA LEU A 17 -16.88 13.08 4.43
C LEU A 17 -16.81 12.78 5.93
N GLN A 18 -17.76 12.00 6.46
CA GLN A 18 -17.80 11.60 7.88
C GLN A 18 -16.61 10.72 8.26
N THR A 19 -16.21 9.79 7.40
CA THR A 19 -14.98 8.98 7.57
C THR A 19 -13.70 9.81 7.38
N GLY A 20 -13.82 11.03 6.85
CA GLY A 20 -12.70 11.93 6.60
C GLY A 20 -11.82 11.51 5.42
N LEU A 21 -12.31 10.60 4.57
CA LEU A 21 -11.61 10.15 3.35
C LEU A 21 -11.63 11.23 2.27
N ILE A 22 -12.68 12.05 2.23
CA ILE A 22 -12.75 13.23 1.36
C ILE A 22 -13.00 14.49 2.19
N ARG A 23 -12.71 15.65 1.59
CA ARG A 23 -13.02 16.97 2.13
C ARG A 23 -13.60 17.86 1.04
N GLU A 24 -14.36 18.85 1.44
CA GLU A 24 -14.72 19.95 0.55
C GLU A 24 -13.47 20.80 0.26
N SER A 25 -13.21 21.11 -1.00
CA SER A 25 -12.24 22.12 -1.40
C SER A 25 -12.87 23.47 -1.18
N GLU A 26 -12.07 24.42 -0.70
CA GLU A 26 -12.42 25.83 -0.80
C GLU A 26 -12.57 26.16 -2.30
N THR A 27 -13.79 26.46 -2.75
CA THR A 27 -14.02 27.00 -4.09
C THR A 27 -14.15 28.52 -3.98
N SER A 28 -13.43 29.25 -4.82
CA SER A 28 -13.63 30.68 -5.08
C SER A 28 -15.09 30.92 -5.45
N SER A 29 -15.71 31.89 -4.77
CA SER A 29 -17.08 32.35 -4.99
C SER A 29 -17.25 32.94 -6.39
N GLY A 30 -17.57 32.11 -7.38
CA GLY A 30 -18.12 32.53 -8.66
C GLY A 30 -19.63 32.75 -8.53
N SER A 31 -20.07 33.97 -8.79
CA SER A 31 -21.42 34.48 -8.58
C SER A 31 -22.48 33.82 -9.47
N VAL A 32 -23.64 33.55 -8.88
CA VAL A 32 -24.93 33.15 -9.46
C VAL A 32 -25.11 31.63 -9.72
N GLY A 33 -25.86 30.98 -8.82
CA GLY A 33 -26.26 29.56 -8.89
C GLY A 33 -26.05 28.78 -7.58
N ARG A 34 -26.58 27.55 -7.48
CA ARG A 34 -26.32 26.65 -6.34
C ARG A 34 -24.82 26.42 -6.21
N LYS A 35 -24.25 26.71 -5.02
CA LYS A 35 -22.81 26.62 -4.75
C LYS A 35 -22.26 25.25 -5.17
N ARG A 36 -21.34 25.23 -6.13
CA ARG A 36 -20.61 24.02 -6.52
C ARG A 36 -19.53 23.74 -5.48
N VAL A 37 -19.71 22.64 -4.76
CA VAL A 37 -18.73 22.13 -3.81
C VAL A 37 -17.85 21.12 -4.54
N MET A 38 -16.56 21.40 -4.61
CA MET A 38 -15.59 20.44 -5.13
C MET A 38 -15.16 19.51 -4.00
N LEU A 39 -15.13 18.20 -4.23
CA LEU A 39 -14.64 17.22 -3.26
C LEU A 39 -13.21 16.83 -3.61
N LYS A 40 -12.34 16.71 -2.60
CA LYS A 40 -10.95 16.28 -2.73
C LYS A 40 -10.67 15.11 -1.80
N LEU A 41 -9.85 14.16 -2.23
CA LEU A 41 -9.36 13.08 -1.38
C LEU A 41 -8.44 13.65 -0.28
N ARG A 42 -8.59 13.17 0.95
CA ARG A 42 -7.65 13.42 2.04
C ARG A 42 -6.58 12.35 2.04
N THR A 43 -5.48 12.63 1.38
CA THR A 43 -4.41 11.64 1.19
C THR A 43 -3.48 11.54 2.40
N ASP A 44 -3.56 12.52 3.31
CA ASP A 44 -2.69 12.75 4.47
C ASP A 44 -3.15 12.05 5.77
N ARG A 45 -4.31 11.39 5.73
CA ARG A 45 -4.97 10.82 6.93
C ARG A 45 -4.53 9.42 7.27
N TYR A 46 -4.05 8.68 6.27
CA TYR A 46 -3.52 7.35 6.42
C TYR A 46 -2.27 7.21 5.57
N MET A 47 -1.39 6.32 5.97
CA MET A 47 -0.21 5.95 5.18
C MET A 47 -0.27 4.47 4.82
N ILE A 48 0.49 4.11 3.79
CA ILE A 48 0.72 2.73 3.37
C ILE A 48 2.22 2.47 3.39
N ILE A 49 2.59 1.23 3.73
CA ILE A 49 3.97 0.77 3.53
C ILE A 49 3.99 -0.04 2.23
N GLY A 50 4.95 0.24 1.36
CA GLY A 50 5.30 -0.61 0.23
C GLY A 50 6.57 -1.38 0.55
N LEU A 51 6.64 -2.64 0.13
CA LEU A 51 7.81 -3.49 0.22
C LEU A 51 8.04 -4.15 -1.14
N ASP A 52 9.15 -3.83 -1.79
CA ASP A 52 9.61 -4.58 -2.95
C ASP A 52 10.72 -5.54 -2.50
N ILE A 53 10.57 -6.83 -2.80
CA ILE A 53 11.56 -7.86 -2.53
C ILE A 53 12.09 -8.36 -3.86
N GLY A 54 13.22 -7.84 -4.29
CA GLY A 54 13.93 -8.35 -5.45
C GLY A 54 14.77 -9.59 -5.14
N ARG A 55 15.41 -10.13 -6.18
CA ARG A 55 16.30 -11.30 -6.07
C ARG A 55 17.56 -11.03 -5.26
N THR A 56 18.03 -9.78 -5.27
CA THR A 56 19.30 -9.36 -4.68
C THR A 56 19.18 -8.06 -3.88
N SER A 57 17.98 -7.50 -3.78
CA SER A 57 17.71 -6.24 -3.12
C SER A 57 16.32 -6.23 -2.51
N PHE A 58 16.06 -5.23 -1.68
CA PHE A 58 14.72 -4.87 -1.25
C PHE A 58 14.59 -3.35 -1.17
N GLU A 59 13.36 -2.86 -1.26
CA GLU A 59 13.01 -1.48 -0.95
C GLU A 59 11.80 -1.44 -0.03
N VAL A 60 11.83 -0.60 1.01
CA VAL A 60 10.68 -0.30 1.86
C VAL A 60 10.36 1.18 1.73
N VAL A 61 9.14 1.49 1.32
CA VAL A 61 8.63 2.85 1.21
C VAL A 61 7.48 3.10 2.17
N LEU A 62 7.36 4.33 2.65
CA LEU A 62 6.18 4.84 3.33
C LEU A 62 5.56 5.92 2.43
N ALA A 63 4.30 5.76 2.06
CA ALA A 63 3.61 6.66 1.16
C ALA A 63 2.26 7.11 1.71
N ASP A 64 1.78 8.25 1.23
CA ASP A 64 0.41 8.72 1.46
C ASP A 64 -0.57 8.03 0.50
N LEU A 65 -1.89 8.28 0.64
CA LEU A 65 -2.89 7.63 -0.23
C LEU A 65 -2.91 8.15 -1.68
N ALA A 66 -2.11 9.17 -2.01
CA ALA A 66 -1.87 9.58 -3.39
C ALA A 66 -0.61 8.92 -3.98
N GLY A 67 0.03 7.99 -3.24
CA GLY A 67 1.26 7.33 -3.66
C GLY A 67 2.50 8.22 -3.51
N ARG A 68 2.41 9.37 -2.85
CA ARG A 68 3.59 10.22 -2.62
C ARG A 68 4.49 9.58 -1.59
N ILE A 69 5.72 9.26 -1.98
CA ILE A 69 6.73 8.68 -1.10
C ILE A 69 7.18 9.74 -0.08
N ILE A 70 7.02 9.41 1.20
CA ILE A 70 7.41 10.23 2.34
C ILE A 70 8.79 9.81 2.83
N LYS A 71 9.07 8.50 2.78
CA LYS A 71 10.33 7.92 3.21
C LYS A 71 10.59 6.62 2.44
N SER A 72 11.84 6.35 2.13
CA SER A 72 12.28 5.08 1.54
C SER A 72 13.55 4.59 2.24
N VAL A 73 13.79 3.30 2.14
CA VAL A 73 15.06 2.66 2.46
C VAL A 73 15.24 1.46 1.55
N GLU A 74 16.42 1.35 0.97
CA GLU A 74 16.83 0.23 0.14
C GLU A 74 17.93 -0.58 0.82
N GLY A 75 18.07 -1.82 0.42
CA GLY A 75 19.13 -2.70 0.91
C GLY A 75 19.37 -3.88 -0.02
N ASN A 76 20.42 -4.64 0.27
CA ASN A 76 20.85 -5.77 -0.52
C ASN A 76 20.57 -7.10 0.20
N THR A 77 20.16 -8.13 -0.54
CA THR A 77 19.85 -9.49 -0.05
C THR A 77 20.76 -10.58 -0.64
N VAL A 78 21.84 -10.20 -1.33
CA VAL A 78 22.82 -11.11 -1.92
C VAL A 78 23.41 -12.03 -0.85
N GLY A 79 23.43 -13.32 -1.16
CA GLY A 79 23.95 -14.36 -0.27
C GLY A 79 22.98 -14.77 0.85
N ILE A 80 21.81 -14.13 0.98
CA ILE A 80 20.76 -14.52 1.93
C ILE A 80 19.80 -15.46 1.22
N GLY A 81 20.04 -16.77 1.33
CA GLY A 81 19.27 -17.79 0.59
C GLY A 81 17.98 -18.28 1.27
N GLN A 82 17.56 -17.70 2.40
CA GLN A 82 16.39 -18.16 3.16
C GLN A 82 15.37 -17.03 3.34
N PRO A 83 14.08 -17.23 2.97
CA PRO A 83 13.05 -16.20 3.07
C PRO A 83 12.96 -15.58 4.47
N GLU A 84 13.00 -16.40 5.52
CA GLU A 84 12.91 -15.94 6.92
C GLU A 84 14.01 -14.93 7.24
N LYS A 85 15.25 -15.20 6.79
CA LYS A 85 16.39 -14.31 7.03
C LYS A 85 16.24 -12.99 6.28
N ILE A 86 15.72 -13.04 5.05
CA ILE A 86 15.37 -11.83 4.28
C ILE A 86 14.29 -11.03 5.03
N LEU A 87 13.22 -11.69 5.49
CA LEU A 87 12.14 -11.05 6.23
C LEU A 87 12.59 -10.52 7.60
N ASP A 88 13.56 -11.15 8.26
CA ASP A 88 14.16 -10.67 9.50
C ASP A 88 15.04 -9.44 9.27
N LEU A 89 15.79 -9.40 8.16
CA LEU A 89 16.55 -8.23 7.73
C LEU A 89 15.63 -7.04 7.43
N ILE A 90 14.50 -7.28 6.76
CA ILE A 90 13.56 -6.23 6.34
C ILE A 90 12.72 -5.70 7.51
N ALA A 91 12.38 -6.55 8.48
CA ALA A 91 11.39 -6.22 9.51
C ALA A 91 11.70 -4.96 10.36
N PRO A 92 12.95 -4.65 10.75
CA PRO A 92 13.29 -3.40 11.41
C PRO A 92 12.90 -2.15 10.61
N HIS A 93 13.05 -2.20 9.28
CA HIS A 93 12.73 -1.09 8.39
C HIS A 93 11.22 -0.84 8.32
N VAL A 94 10.43 -1.90 8.08
CA VAL A 94 8.95 -1.83 8.08
C VAL A 94 8.42 -1.30 9.40
N ARG A 95 8.92 -1.82 10.54
CA ARG A 95 8.53 -1.33 11.87
C ARG A 95 8.92 0.13 12.09
N SER A 96 10.06 0.56 11.56
CA SER A 96 10.49 1.97 11.65
C SER A 96 9.56 2.90 10.86
N MET A 97 9.07 2.49 9.69
CA MET A 97 8.10 3.25 8.92
C MET A 97 6.78 3.39 9.69
N GLY A 98 6.29 2.29 10.28
CA GLY A 98 5.10 2.30 11.13
C GLY A 98 5.23 3.24 12.33
N ARG A 99 6.33 3.16 13.08
CA ARG A 99 6.59 4.08 14.21
C ARG A 99 6.65 5.54 13.78
N TYR A 100 7.29 5.83 12.64
CA TYR A 100 7.34 7.18 12.10
C TYR A 100 5.94 7.71 11.78
N ALA A 101 5.11 6.93 11.09
CA ALA A 101 3.74 7.28 10.75
C ALA A 101 2.89 7.53 12.01
N SER A 102 2.97 6.63 13.00
CA SER A 102 2.30 6.80 14.30
C SER A 102 2.74 8.07 15.04
N SER A 103 4.02 8.41 15.03
CA SER A 103 4.53 9.64 15.66
C SER A 103 3.99 10.94 15.04
N ARG A 104 3.48 10.86 13.80
CA ARG A 104 2.84 11.97 13.09
C ARG A 104 1.32 11.98 13.25
N GLY A 105 0.74 11.02 13.98
CA GLY A 105 -0.72 10.88 14.09
C GLY A 105 -1.40 10.35 12.84
N THR A 106 -0.64 9.74 11.92
CA THR A 106 -1.14 9.22 10.64
C THR A 106 -0.86 7.72 10.58
N PRO A 107 -1.79 6.86 11.01
CA PRO A 107 -1.51 5.42 11.11
C PRO A 107 -1.35 4.77 9.74
N VAL A 108 -0.56 3.68 9.71
CA VAL A 108 -0.43 2.81 8.54
C VAL A 108 -1.62 1.87 8.47
N ILE A 109 -2.28 1.78 7.30
CA ILE A 109 -3.49 0.96 7.12
C ILE A 109 -3.24 -0.35 6.36
N GLY A 110 -2.03 -0.56 5.84
CA GLY A 110 -1.68 -1.80 5.14
C GLY A 110 -0.25 -1.83 4.64
N LEU A 111 0.15 -3.03 4.21
CA LEU A 111 1.43 -3.33 3.58
C LEU A 111 1.18 -3.88 2.17
N GLY A 112 1.63 -3.15 1.15
CA GLY A 112 1.73 -3.66 -0.22
C GLY A 112 3.08 -4.31 -0.45
N VAL A 113 3.11 -5.46 -1.13
CA VAL A 113 4.32 -6.24 -1.37
C VAL A 113 4.43 -6.58 -2.86
N SER A 114 5.58 -6.29 -3.45
CA SER A 114 5.99 -6.74 -4.77
C SER A 114 7.09 -7.79 -4.61
N ILE A 115 6.97 -8.91 -5.32
CA ILE A 115 7.92 -10.02 -5.22
C ILE A 115 7.95 -10.85 -6.52
N PRO A 116 9.13 -11.33 -6.97
CA PRO A 116 9.23 -12.12 -8.18
C PRO A 116 8.44 -13.42 -8.16
N GLY A 117 7.76 -13.67 -9.28
CA GLY A 117 7.34 -15.00 -9.69
C GLY A 117 5.88 -15.34 -9.42
N PRO A 118 5.46 -16.51 -9.92
CA PRO A 118 4.06 -16.88 -9.94
C PRO A 118 3.55 -17.10 -8.52
N MET A 119 2.41 -16.48 -8.23
CA MET A 119 1.76 -16.56 -6.92
C MET A 119 0.34 -17.13 -7.07
N ASP A 120 -0.04 -18.02 -6.15
CA ASP A 120 -1.45 -18.37 -5.96
C ASP A 120 -2.13 -17.29 -5.10
N ARG A 121 -2.96 -16.48 -5.75
CA ARG A 121 -3.70 -15.39 -5.12
C ARG A 121 -4.73 -15.85 -4.08
N LYS A 122 -5.26 -17.09 -4.20
CA LYS A 122 -6.24 -17.59 -3.23
C LYS A 122 -5.57 -17.96 -1.92
N SER A 123 -4.43 -18.63 -1.99
CA SER A 123 -3.70 -19.06 -0.80
C SER A 123 -2.68 -18.03 -0.29
N GLY A 124 -2.31 -17.04 -1.11
CA GLY A 124 -1.30 -16.04 -0.78
C GLY A 124 0.11 -16.62 -0.70
N GLN A 125 0.38 -17.66 -1.48
CA GLN A 125 1.64 -18.38 -1.50
C GLN A 125 2.37 -18.20 -2.82
N LEU A 126 3.69 -18.09 -2.76
CA LEU A 126 4.54 -18.20 -3.94
C LEU A 126 4.55 -19.65 -4.41
N LEU A 127 4.48 -19.86 -5.73
CA LEU A 127 4.44 -21.21 -6.29
C LEU A 127 5.85 -21.77 -6.46
N SER A 128 6.55 -21.35 -7.52
CA SER A 128 7.95 -21.69 -7.77
C SER A 128 8.59 -20.56 -8.58
N PRO A 129 9.07 -19.50 -7.91
CA PRO A 129 9.70 -18.38 -8.60
C PRO A 129 11.06 -18.82 -9.19
N PRO A 130 11.26 -18.71 -10.52
CA PRO A 130 12.51 -19.12 -11.14
C PRO A 130 13.66 -18.29 -10.56
N ASN A 131 14.85 -18.85 -10.34
CA ASN A 131 16.04 -18.17 -9.79
C ASN A 131 15.84 -17.48 -8.41
N PHE A 132 14.87 -17.94 -7.60
CA PHE A 132 14.60 -17.37 -6.28
C PHE A 132 14.42 -18.50 -5.23
N PRO A 133 15.52 -19.18 -4.89
CA PRO A 133 15.49 -20.42 -4.12
C PRO A 133 14.99 -20.19 -2.68
N GLY A 134 14.27 -21.18 -2.15
CA GLY A 134 13.75 -21.18 -0.78
C GLY A 134 12.35 -20.55 -0.67
N TRP A 135 11.86 -19.91 -1.73
CA TRP A 135 10.56 -19.25 -1.77
C TRP A 135 9.45 -20.12 -2.40
N GLU A 136 9.78 -21.35 -2.79
CA GLU A 136 8.81 -22.30 -3.34
C GLU A 136 7.75 -22.66 -2.29
N SER A 137 6.47 -22.57 -2.66
CA SER A 137 5.34 -22.81 -1.75
C SER A 137 5.37 -21.96 -0.47
N TYR A 138 6.03 -20.79 -0.51
CA TYR A 138 6.21 -19.94 0.66
C TYR A 138 4.93 -19.16 1.00
N PRO A 139 4.41 -19.22 2.24
CA PRO A 139 3.15 -18.57 2.62
C PRO A 139 3.35 -17.09 2.97
N ILE A 140 3.82 -16.31 1.98
CA ILE A 140 4.29 -14.93 2.15
C ILE A 140 3.24 -14.02 2.78
N THR A 141 2.00 -14.04 2.30
CA THR A 141 0.94 -13.14 2.78
C THR A 141 0.71 -13.35 4.28
N SER A 142 0.37 -14.59 4.67
CA SER A 142 0.07 -14.91 6.07
C SER A 142 1.27 -14.71 7.00
N THR A 143 2.49 -14.90 6.49
CA THR A 143 3.73 -14.70 7.25
C THR A 143 3.93 -13.22 7.57
N LEU A 144 3.75 -12.34 6.58
CA LEU A 144 3.87 -10.89 6.77
C LEU A 144 2.73 -10.33 7.63
N GLU A 145 1.51 -10.83 7.45
CA GLU A 145 0.36 -10.46 8.30
C GLU A 145 0.65 -10.77 9.77
N LYS A 146 1.12 -11.98 10.07
CA LYS A 146 1.51 -12.36 11.44
C LYS A 146 2.67 -11.53 11.97
N LYS A 147 3.68 -11.26 11.12
CA LYS A 147 4.90 -10.55 11.52
C LYS A 147 4.66 -9.06 11.79
N PHE A 148 3.73 -8.42 11.08
CA PHE A 148 3.52 -6.98 11.16
C PHE A 148 2.16 -6.55 11.74
N GLY A 149 1.20 -7.47 11.86
CA GLY A 149 -0.16 -7.14 12.33
C GLY A 149 -0.91 -6.19 11.39
N LEU A 150 -0.52 -6.17 10.12
CA LEU A 150 -1.11 -5.33 9.07
C LEU A 150 -1.82 -6.22 8.06
N ARG A 151 -2.83 -5.67 7.39
CA ARG A 151 -3.38 -6.29 6.18
C ARG A 151 -2.32 -6.24 5.08
N VAL A 152 -2.05 -7.39 4.46
CA VAL A 152 -1.00 -7.51 3.43
C VAL A 152 -1.63 -7.79 2.07
N PHE A 153 -1.16 -7.07 1.06
CA PHE A 153 -1.48 -7.30 -0.34
C PHE A 153 -0.18 -7.63 -1.08
N VAL A 154 -0.12 -8.78 -1.72
CA VAL A 154 1.06 -9.23 -2.47
C VAL A 154 0.71 -9.28 -3.95
N GLU A 155 1.59 -8.74 -4.79
CA GLU A 155 1.51 -8.83 -6.24
C GLU A 155 2.85 -9.24 -6.85
N ASP A 156 2.75 -9.84 -8.02
CA ASP A 156 3.90 -10.22 -8.87
C ASP A 156 4.57 -8.95 -9.41
N ASP A 157 5.91 -8.87 -9.38
CA ASP A 157 6.71 -7.70 -9.75
C ASP A 157 6.39 -7.16 -11.16
N ALA A 158 6.13 -8.06 -12.12
CA ALA A 158 5.74 -7.72 -13.49
C ALA A 158 4.37 -7.04 -13.54
N ARG A 159 3.45 -7.44 -12.66
CA ARG A 159 2.10 -6.83 -12.56
C ARG A 159 2.11 -5.56 -11.73
N ALA A 160 2.91 -5.52 -10.66
CA ALA A 160 3.09 -4.32 -9.84
C ALA A 160 3.68 -3.18 -10.66
N SER A 161 4.69 -3.47 -11.48
CA SER A 161 5.28 -2.50 -12.42
C SER A 161 4.23 -1.98 -13.41
N ALA A 162 3.44 -2.86 -14.03
CA ALA A 162 2.37 -2.47 -14.95
C ALA A 162 1.24 -1.66 -14.28
N LEU A 163 0.99 -1.85 -12.98
CA LEU A 163 0.00 -1.08 -12.22
C LEU A 163 0.54 0.31 -11.82
N ALA A 164 1.85 0.41 -11.54
CA ALA A 164 2.50 1.67 -11.17
C ALA A 164 2.59 2.67 -12.33
N GLU A 165 2.56 2.19 -13.58
CA GLU A 165 2.61 3.03 -14.79
C GLU A 165 1.25 3.59 -15.24
N ARG A 166 0.16 3.31 -14.50
CA ARG A 166 -1.22 3.78 -14.81
C ARG A 166 -1.68 4.90 -13.90
#